data_AF-A0A2D4K094-F1
#
_entry.id   AF-A0A2D4K094-F1
#
_cell.length_a   1.000
_cell.length_b   1.000
_cell.length_c   1.000
_cell.angle_alpha   90.00
_cell.angle_beta   90.00
_cell.angle_gamma   90.00
#
_symmetry.space_group_name_H-M   'P 1'
#
loop_
_entity.id
_entity.type
_entity.pdbx_description
1 polymer ?
#
loop_
_entity_poly.entity_id
_entity_poly.type
_entity_poly.pdbx_seq_one_letter_code
_entity_poly.pdbx_strand_id
1 'polypeptide(L)'
;DIDGKKDIRAALAAERKFFLSHPAYRHMADRMGTPHLQKVLNQQLTNHIRDTLPSLRSKLQSQLLSLEKEVEEYKNFRPDDPTRKTKALLQMVQQFAVDFEKRIEGSGDQVDTLELSGGARINRIFHERFPFELVKMEFDEKDLRREISYAIKNIHGIRTGLFTPDLAFEAIVKKQVVKLKEPCLKCVDLVIQELINTVRQCTSKLGSYPRLREETERIVTTYIREREGKTKDQILLLIDIELSYINTNHEDFIGFANAQQRSTQANKKRAIPNQVIRRGWLTINNISIMKGGSKEYWFILTAESLSWYKDEEEKEKKYMLPLDNLKIRDVEKGFMSNKHVFAIFNTEQRNVYKDLRQIELACDSQEDVDS
;
A
#
# COMPACT_ATOMS: atom_id res chain seq x y z
N ASP A 1 60.37 -40.54 -34.73
CA ASP A 1 61.20 -39.56 -33.97
C ASP A 1 61.05 -39.65 -32.46
N ILE A 2 59.84 -39.83 -31.90
CA ILE A 2 59.62 -39.92 -30.44
C ILE A 2 60.05 -41.29 -29.86
N ASP A 3 59.64 -42.41 -30.48
CA ASP A 3 60.01 -43.76 -30.00
C ASP A 3 61.52 -44.05 -30.10
N GLY A 4 62.21 -43.36 -31.02
CA GLY A 4 63.66 -43.46 -31.21
C GLY A 4 64.49 -42.45 -30.43
N LYS A 5 63.87 -41.63 -29.56
CA LYS A 5 64.53 -40.54 -28.80
C LYS A 5 65.51 -39.71 -29.65
N LYS A 6 65.08 -39.36 -30.85
CA LYS A 6 65.95 -38.66 -31.81
C LYS A 6 66.35 -37.30 -31.26
N ASP A 7 67.64 -36.98 -31.36
CA ASP A 7 68.17 -35.70 -30.89
C ASP A 7 67.49 -34.52 -31.58
N ILE A 8 67.17 -33.47 -30.81
CA ILE A 8 66.43 -32.30 -31.29
C ILE A 8 67.19 -31.55 -32.40
N ARG A 9 68.53 -31.51 -32.36
CA ARG A 9 69.32 -30.86 -33.42
C ARG A 9 69.23 -31.67 -34.70
N ALA A 10 69.25 -33.00 -34.61
CA ALA A 10 69.06 -33.89 -35.76
C ALA A 10 67.65 -33.78 -36.34
N ALA A 11 66.62 -33.60 -35.51
CA ALA A 11 65.24 -33.37 -35.95
C ALA A 11 65.08 -32.02 -36.68
N LEU A 12 65.61 -30.93 -36.11
CA LEU A 12 65.59 -29.60 -36.75
C LEU A 12 66.39 -29.54 -38.05
N ALA A 13 67.53 -30.23 -38.12
CA ALA A 13 68.32 -30.34 -39.34
C ALA A 13 67.58 -31.12 -40.44
N ALA A 14 66.88 -32.21 -40.07
CA ALA A 14 66.04 -32.97 -40.99
C ALA A 14 64.84 -32.15 -41.49
N GLU A 15 64.19 -31.40 -40.60
CA GLU A 15 63.11 -30.47 -40.92
C GLU A 15 63.57 -29.39 -41.91
N ARG A 16 64.71 -28.75 -41.65
CA ARG A 16 65.28 -27.73 -42.56
C ARG A 16 65.65 -28.32 -43.91
N LYS A 17 66.24 -29.51 -43.94
CA LYS A 17 66.58 -30.21 -45.19
C LYS A 17 65.32 -30.51 -46.00
N PHE A 18 64.26 -31.01 -45.37
CA PHE A 18 62.98 -31.31 -46.01
C PHE A 18 62.41 -30.06 -46.71
N PHE A 19 62.30 -28.93 -46.00
CA PHE A 19 61.74 -27.70 -46.57
C PHE A 19 62.60 -27.14 -47.71
N LEU A 20 63.92 -27.30 -47.69
CA LEU A 20 64.83 -26.84 -48.75
C LEU A 20 64.86 -27.76 -49.99
N SER A 21 64.69 -29.07 -49.80
CA SER A 21 64.77 -30.05 -50.89
C SER A 21 63.43 -30.29 -51.59
N HIS A 22 62.30 -29.99 -50.95
CA HIS A 22 60.97 -30.26 -51.51
C HIS A 22 60.58 -29.19 -52.56
N PRO A 23 60.35 -29.53 -53.85
CA PRO A 23 60.12 -28.56 -54.92
C PRO A 23 58.94 -27.59 -54.64
N ALA A 24 57.86 -28.13 -54.08
CA ALA A 24 56.68 -27.33 -53.73
C ALA A 24 56.88 -26.34 -52.56
N TYR A 25 57.78 -26.62 -51.61
CA TYR A 25 57.93 -25.83 -50.38
C TYR A 25 59.21 -25.00 -50.30
N ARG A 26 60.17 -25.24 -51.21
CA ARG A 26 61.47 -24.57 -51.25
C ARG A 26 61.37 -23.05 -51.21
N HIS A 27 60.42 -22.48 -51.94
CA HIS A 27 60.18 -21.03 -51.99
C HIS A 27 59.66 -20.42 -50.67
N MET A 28 59.21 -21.25 -49.72
CA MET A 28 58.73 -20.83 -48.39
C MET A 28 59.59 -21.36 -47.24
N ALA A 29 60.73 -22.00 -47.53
CA ALA A 29 61.52 -22.70 -46.51
C ALA A 29 61.96 -21.80 -45.32
N ASP A 30 62.11 -20.50 -45.54
CA ASP A 30 62.46 -19.51 -44.49
C ASP A 30 61.27 -19.07 -43.63
N ARG A 31 60.05 -19.37 -44.07
CA ARG A 31 58.79 -19.12 -43.36
C ARG A 31 58.14 -20.39 -42.79
N MET A 32 58.85 -21.52 -42.89
CA MET A 32 58.37 -22.83 -42.46
C MET A 32 59.32 -23.42 -41.41
N GLY A 33 58.79 -24.38 -40.66
CA GLY A 33 59.53 -25.11 -39.63
C GLY A 33 59.46 -24.52 -38.23
N THR A 34 59.89 -25.34 -37.28
CA THR A 34 59.77 -25.09 -35.84
C THR A 34 60.45 -23.80 -35.38
N PRO A 35 61.66 -23.42 -35.87
CA PRO A 35 62.29 -22.15 -35.48
C PRO A 35 61.50 -20.91 -35.96
N HIS A 36 60.89 -20.98 -37.15
CA HIS A 36 60.06 -19.89 -37.65
C HIS A 36 58.78 -19.78 -36.83
N LEU A 37 58.13 -20.90 -36.50
CA LEU A 37 56.96 -20.94 -35.63
C LEU A 37 57.25 -20.33 -34.25
N GLN A 38 58.38 -20.70 -33.63
CA GLN A 38 58.78 -20.14 -32.34
C GLN A 38 58.94 -18.60 -32.41
N LYS A 39 59.58 -18.10 -33.46
CA LYS A 39 59.73 -16.65 -33.69
C LYS A 39 58.38 -15.96 -33.88
N VAL A 40 57.47 -16.57 -34.67
CA VAL A 40 56.13 -16.02 -34.92
C VAL A 40 55.29 -16.01 -33.65
N LEU A 41 55.28 -17.08 -32.86
CA LEU A 41 54.54 -17.15 -31.60
C LEU A 41 55.05 -16.10 -30.59
N ASN A 42 56.37 -15.96 -30.45
CA ASN A 42 56.96 -14.92 -29.60
C ASN A 42 56.59 -13.51 -30.07
N GLN A 43 56.59 -13.27 -31.38
CA GLN A 43 56.19 -11.97 -31.95
C GLN A 43 54.70 -11.69 -31.71
N GLN A 44 53.83 -12.67 -31.96
CA GLN A 44 52.39 -12.54 -31.76
C GLN A 44 52.06 -12.30 -30.28
N LEU A 45 52.68 -13.05 -29.37
CA LEU A 45 52.50 -12.84 -27.93
C LEU A 45 52.96 -11.44 -27.51
N THR A 46 54.14 -11.01 -27.96
CA THR A 46 54.68 -9.68 -27.62
C THR A 46 53.79 -8.55 -28.14
N ASN A 47 53.28 -8.68 -29.37
CA ASN A 47 52.35 -7.71 -29.95
C ASN A 47 51.03 -7.71 -29.19
N HIS A 48 50.47 -8.88 -28.91
CA HIS A 48 49.22 -8.99 -28.15
C HIS A 48 49.33 -8.38 -26.75
N ILE A 49 50.44 -8.62 -26.03
CA ILE A 49 50.71 -7.98 -24.74
C ILE A 49 50.75 -6.46 -24.92
N ARG A 50 51.49 -5.95 -25.92
CA ARG A 50 51.59 -4.51 -26.17
C ARG A 50 50.23 -3.87 -26.49
N ASP A 51 49.39 -4.54 -27.27
CA ASP A 51 48.10 -4.01 -27.70
C ASP A 51 47.05 -4.05 -26.59
N THR A 52 47.13 -5.04 -25.69
CA THR A 52 46.19 -5.20 -24.56
C THR A 52 46.57 -4.39 -23.33
N LEU A 53 47.86 -4.06 -23.14
CA LEU A 53 48.37 -3.36 -21.96
C LEU A 53 47.72 -1.98 -21.73
N PRO A 54 47.48 -1.12 -22.73
CA PRO A 54 46.83 0.17 -22.53
C PRO A 54 45.39 0.05 -21.98
N SER A 55 44.64 -0.92 -22.50
CA SER A 55 43.27 -1.20 -22.05
C SER A 55 43.26 -1.73 -20.61
N LEU A 56 44.16 -2.67 -20.29
CA LEU A 56 44.32 -3.17 -18.93
C LEU A 56 44.70 -2.04 -17.96
N ARG A 57 45.64 -1.17 -18.34
CA ARG A 57 46.04 -0.01 -17.52
C ARG A 57 44.84 0.91 -17.25
N SER A 58 44.07 1.24 -18.29
CA SER A 58 42.87 2.08 -18.15
C SER A 58 41.84 1.46 -17.21
N LYS A 59 41.58 0.15 -17.37
CA LYS A 59 40.68 -0.61 -16.49
C LYS A 59 41.15 -0.57 -15.03
N LEU A 60 42.44 -0.82 -14.78
CA LEU A 60 43.00 -0.78 -13.44
C LEU A 60 42.96 0.63 -12.83
N GLN A 61 43.19 1.68 -13.62
CA GLN A 61 43.07 3.06 -13.15
C GLN A 61 41.63 3.41 -12.76
N SER A 62 40.64 2.99 -13.56
CA SER A 62 39.23 3.19 -13.24
C SER A 62 38.83 2.46 -11.95
N GLN A 63 39.25 1.19 -11.81
CA GLN A 63 39.01 0.41 -10.59
C GLN A 63 39.70 1.03 -9.37
N LEU A 64 40.94 1.50 -9.51
CA LEU A 64 41.67 2.18 -8.44
C LEU A 64 40.94 3.46 -8.00
N LEU A 65 40.51 4.30 -8.94
CA LEU A 65 39.77 5.53 -8.63
C LEU A 65 38.45 5.24 -7.89
N SER A 66 37.72 4.19 -8.27
CA SER A 66 36.50 3.80 -7.54
C SER A 66 36.79 3.36 -6.11
N LEU A 67 37.90 2.66 -5.89
CA LEU A 67 38.30 2.15 -4.58
C LEU A 67 38.92 3.24 -3.71
N GLU A 68 39.62 4.23 -4.29
CA GLU A 68 40.24 5.33 -3.55
C GLU A 68 39.24 6.08 -2.67
N LYS A 69 37.99 6.24 -3.14
CA LYS A 69 36.92 6.89 -2.37
C LYS A 69 36.62 6.14 -1.06
N GLU A 70 36.50 4.82 -1.12
CA GLU A 70 36.29 3.99 0.07
C GLU A 70 37.55 3.95 0.93
N VAL A 71 38.73 3.77 0.32
CA VAL A 71 40.01 3.69 1.03
C VAL A 71 40.31 4.97 1.81
N GLU A 72 39.95 6.15 1.30
CA GLU A 72 40.11 7.42 2.02
C GLU A 72 39.41 7.40 3.39
N GLU A 73 38.23 6.77 3.49
CA GLU A 73 37.51 6.60 4.75
C GLU A 73 38.27 5.68 5.73
N TYR A 74 39.09 4.76 5.22
CA TYR A 74 39.88 3.80 6.01
C TYR A 74 41.35 4.23 6.24
N LYS A 75 41.89 5.26 5.57
CA LYS A 75 43.32 5.64 5.66
C LYS A 75 43.82 5.90 7.08
N ASN A 76 42.97 6.45 7.94
CA ASN A 76 43.27 6.72 9.35
C ASN A 76 42.63 5.69 10.31
N PHE A 77 42.41 4.46 9.84
CA PHE A 77 41.80 3.42 10.65
C PHE A 77 42.76 2.96 11.76
N ARG A 78 42.33 3.17 13.00
CA ARG A 78 42.90 2.55 14.20
C ARG A 78 41.79 1.78 14.90
N PRO A 79 41.89 0.44 15.02
CA PRO A 79 40.80 -0.38 15.56
C PRO A 79 40.42 -0.03 17.01
N ASP A 80 41.36 0.52 17.77
CA ASP A 80 41.19 0.90 19.18
C ASP A 80 40.95 2.39 19.41
N ASP A 81 40.73 3.20 18.36
CA ASP A 81 40.44 4.63 18.52
C ASP A 81 38.98 4.85 18.97
N PRO A 82 38.74 5.31 20.22
CA PRO A 82 37.38 5.55 20.70
C PRO A 82 36.67 6.67 19.94
N THR A 83 37.39 7.65 19.38
CA THR A 83 36.79 8.79 18.67
C THR A 83 36.05 8.35 17.41
N ARG A 84 36.57 7.33 16.72
CA ARG A 84 35.95 6.77 15.52
C ARG A 84 34.68 5.96 15.87
N LYS A 85 34.69 5.23 16.99
CA LYS A 85 33.51 4.52 17.51
C LYS A 85 32.38 5.50 17.85
N THR A 86 32.72 6.62 18.53
CA THR A 86 31.76 7.68 18.83
C THR A 86 31.23 8.35 17.56
N LYS A 87 32.10 8.66 16.60
CA LYS A 87 31.69 9.25 15.31
C LYS A 87 30.77 8.32 14.52
N ALA A 88 31.11 7.04 14.43
CA ALA A 88 30.28 6.05 13.74
C ALA A 88 28.90 5.91 14.41
N LEU A 89 28.86 5.82 15.74
CA LEU A 89 27.60 5.80 16.49
C LEU A 89 26.76 7.04 16.18
N LEU A 90 27.35 8.24 16.26
CA LEU A 90 26.66 9.50 15.99
C LEU A 90 26.07 9.52 14.58
N GLN A 91 26.87 9.18 13.56
CA GLN A 91 26.44 9.16 12.17
C GLN A 91 25.29 8.17 11.94
N MET A 92 25.38 6.98 12.52
CA MET A 92 24.35 5.95 12.38
C MET A 92 23.03 6.35 13.06
N VAL A 93 23.10 6.95 14.24
CA VAL A 93 21.91 7.45 14.96
C VAL A 93 21.29 8.64 14.25
N GLN A 94 22.10 9.58 13.75
CA GLN A 94 21.62 10.71 12.95
C GLN A 94 20.95 10.23 11.66
N GLN A 95 21.55 9.27 10.96
CA GLN A 95 20.95 8.69 9.76
C GLN A 95 19.62 8.01 10.07
N PHE A 96 19.54 7.25 11.16
CA PHE A 96 18.29 6.63 11.61
C PHE A 96 17.21 7.68 11.89
N ALA A 97 17.54 8.78 12.59
CA ALA A 97 16.60 9.85 12.89
C ALA A 97 16.06 10.51 11.61
N VAL A 98 16.95 10.88 10.68
CA VAL A 98 16.56 11.47 9.38
C VAL A 98 15.71 10.50 8.56
N ASP A 99 16.07 9.21 8.53
CA ASP A 99 15.30 8.20 7.80
C ASP A 99 13.90 8.00 8.40
N PHE A 100 13.79 8.01 9.74
CA PHE A 100 12.51 7.91 10.43
C PHE A 100 11.62 9.13 10.15
N GLU A 101 12.17 10.34 10.28
CA GLU A 101 11.49 11.59 9.95
C GLU A 101 10.98 11.58 8.49
N LYS A 102 11.85 11.24 7.53
CA LYS A 102 11.47 11.13 6.11
C LYS A 102 10.33 10.15 5.86
N ARG A 103 10.30 9.01 6.56
CA ARG A 103 9.23 8.01 6.40
C ARG A 103 7.90 8.45 7.04
N ILE A 104 7.93 9.22 8.11
CA ILE A 104 6.73 9.70 8.81
C ILE A 104 6.16 10.97 8.16
N GLU A 105 7.01 11.91 7.77
CA GLU A 105 6.59 13.19 7.20
C GLU A 105 6.46 13.16 5.67
N GLY A 106 7.03 12.14 5.01
CA GLY A 106 7.02 12.03 3.56
C GLY A 106 8.03 12.96 2.86
N SER A 107 9.00 13.52 3.59
CA SER A 107 10.03 14.45 3.11
C SER A 107 11.24 13.76 2.44
N GLY A 108 11.05 12.56 1.88
CA GLY A 108 12.12 11.80 1.23
C GLY A 108 12.59 12.44 -0.08
N ASP A 109 13.91 12.44 -0.33
CA ASP A 109 14.50 12.91 -1.60
C ASP A 109 14.08 12.04 -2.80
N GLN A 110 13.64 10.81 -2.52
CA GLN A 110 13.09 9.85 -3.47
C GLN A 110 11.73 9.38 -2.95
N VAL A 111 10.72 9.47 -3.81
CA VAL A 111 9.36 9.01 -3.52
C VAL A 111 9.25 7.56 -3.95
N ASP A 112 8.90 6.68 -3.02
CA ASP A 112 8.58 5.28 -3.32
C ASP A 112 7.23 5.22 -4.04
N THR A 113 7.20 4.67 -5.25
CA THR A 113 5.99 4.55 -6.08
C THR A 113 5.34 3.17 -5.97
N LEU A 114 5.94 2.22 -5.25
CA LEU A 114 5.45 0.86 -5.13
C LEU A 114 4.72 0.65 -3.81
N GLU A 115 5.20 1.25 -2.73
CA GLU A 115 4.63 1.08 -1.39
C GLU A 115 4.29 2.42 -0.72
N LEU A 116 3.16 2.45 -0.01
CA LEU A 116 2.81 3.59 0.84
C LEU A 116 3.82 3.72 2.00
N SER A 117 4.31 4.93 2.22
CA SER A 117 5.16 5.28 3.36
C SER A 117 4.43 5.10 4.70
N GLY A 118 5.20 4.96 5.79
CA GLY A 118 4.64 4.84 7.15
C GLY A 118 3.71 6.00 7.49
N GLY A 119 4.12 7.23 7.16
CA GLY A 119 3.28 8.43 7.31
C GLY A 119 1.98 8.39 6.53
N ALA A 120 2.03 7.99 5.25
CA ALA A 120 0.84 7.86 4.41
C ALA A 120 -0.13 6.79 4.94
N ARG A 121 0.39 5.67 5.44
CA ARG A 121 -0.42 4.62 6.07
C ARG A 121 -1.09 5.11 7.36
N ILE A 122 -0.37 5.87 8.19
CA ILE A 122 -0.94 6.51 9.39
C ILE A 122 -2.04 7.50 9.01
N ASN A 123 -1.82 8.33 7.98
CA ASN A 123 -2.84 9.25 7.48
C ASN A 123 -4.12 8.52 7.06
N ARG A 124 -3.97 7.41 6.32
CA ARG A 124 -5.08 6.53 5.94
C ARG A 124 -5.81 5.94 7.14
N ILE A 125 -5.09 5.54 8.20
CA ILE A 125 -5.73 5.06 9.44
C ILE A 125 -6.63 6.15 10.04
N PHE A 126 -6.15 7.38 10.12
CA PHE A 126 -6.93 8.49 10.71
C PHE A 126 -8.10 8.95 9.85
N HIS A 127 -7.95 9.00 8.53
CA HIS A 127 -8.91 9.66 7.66
C HIS A 127 -9.82 8.72 6.87
N GLU A 128 -9.45 7.45 6.72
CA GLU A 128 -10.28 6.45 6.06
C GLU A 128 -10.75 5.40 7.06
N ARG A 129 -9.81 4.75 7.76
CA ARG A 129 -10.15 3.58 8.57
C ARG A 129 -10.92 3.94 9.84
N PHE A 130 -10.48 4.96 10.57
CA PHE A 130 -11.12 5.35 11.82
C PHE A 130 -12.56 5.87 11.60
N PRO A 131 -12.84 6.79 10.64
CA PRO A 131 -14.20 7.18 10.31
C PRO A 131 -15.07 6.00 9.88
N PHE A 132 -14.52 5.07 9.09
CA PHE A 132 -15.24 3.85 8.73
C PHE A 132 -15.63 3.01 9.95
N GLU A 133 -14.72 2.80 10.91
CA GLU A 133 -15.04 2.05 12.13
C GLU A 133 -16.11 2.76 12.97
N LEU A 134 -16.15 4.10 12.99
CA LEU A 134 -17.20 4.88 13.65
C LEU A 134 -18.57 4.71 12.96
N VAL A 135 -18.62 4.75 11.62
CA VAL A 135 -19.86 4.57 10.86
C VAL A 135 -20.37 3.14 10.94
N LYS A 136 -19.45 2.16 10.94
CA LYS A 136 -19.76 0.73 11.08
C LYS A 136 -20.44 0.41 12.42
N MET A 137 -20.34 1.28 13.41
CA MET A 137 -21.16 1.20 14.63
C MET A 137 -22.63 1.52 14.31
N GLU A 138 -23.27 0.68 13.49
CA GLU A 138 -24.68 0.79 13.22
C GLU A 138 -25.50 0.54 14.48
N PHE A 139 -26.55 1.33 14.65
CA PHE A 139 -27.51 1.15 15.72
C PHE A 139 -28.70 0.37 15.16
N ASP A 140 -29.10 -0.71 15.82
CA ASP A 140 -30.42 -1.27 15.59
C ASP A 140 -31.46 -0.26 16.11
N GLU A 141 -32.11 0.45 15.18
CA GLU A 141 -33.13 1.44 15.49
C GLU A 141 -34.27 0.87 16.33
N LYS A 142 -34.63 -0.41 16.12
CA LYS A 142 -35.72 -1.05 16.87
C LYS A 142 -35.33 -1.23 18.33
N ASP A 143 -34.12 -1.71 18.56
CA ASP A 143 -33.59 -1.89 19.90
C ASP A 143 -33.39 -0.54 20.61
N LEU A 144 -32.88 0.47 19.90
CA LEU A 144 -32.75 1.82 20.47
C LEU A 144 -34.10 2.41 20.87
N ARG A 145 -35.13 2.28 20.03
CA ARG A 145 -36.49 2.74 20.37
C ARG A 145 -37.07 1.99 21.57
N ARG A 146 -36.82 0.68 21.68
CA ARG A 146 -37.20 -0.12 22.86
C ARG A 146 -36.51 0.40 24.12
N GLU A 147 -35.21 0.66 24.05
CA GLU A 147 -34.43 1.19 25.17
C GLU A 147 -34.91 2.56 25.61
N ILE A 148 -35.17 3.48 24.68
CA ILE A 148 -35.75 4.80 24.97
C ILE A 148 -37.11 4.64 25.69
N SER A 149 -37.97 3.73 25.21
CA SER A 149 -39.27 3.48 25.83
C SER A 149 -39.13 3.00 27.27
N TYR A 150 -38.21 2.06 27.53
CA TYR A 150 -37.95 1.59 28.89
C TYR A 150 -37.32 2.67 29.78
N ALA A 151 -36.38 3.46 29.27
CA ALA A 151 -35.77 4.55 30.03
C ALA A 151 -36.83 5.56 30.49
N ILE A 152 -37.72 6.00 29.58
CA ILE A 152 -38.80 6.94 29.89
C ILE A 152 -39.76 6.34 30.92
N LYS A 153 -40.20 5.09 30.74
CA LYS A 153 -41.12 4.43 31.68
C LYS A 153 -40.51 4.25 33.06
N ASN A 154 -39.25 3.84 33.13
CA ASN A 154 -38.56 3.60 34.40
C ASN A 154 -38.29 4.89 35.18
N ILE A 155 -37.97 6.00 34.49
CA ILE A 155 -37.76 7.30 35.14
C ILE A 155 -39.06 7.86 35.72
N HIS A 156 -40.18 7.70 35.02
CA HIS A 156 -41.49 8.10 35.54
C HIS A 156 -41.97 7.19 36.66
N GLY A 157 -41.65 5.89 36.59
CA GLY A 157 -42.05 4.90 37.58
C GLY A 157 -43.58 4.85 37.73
N ILE A 158 -44.06 5.05 38.95
CA ILE A 158 -45.49 5.05 39.28
C ILE A 158 -46.21 6.36 38.89
N ARG A 159 -45.46 7.41 38.51
CA ARG A 159 -46.03 8.73 38.20
C ARG A 159 -46.43 8.79 36.73
N THR A 160 -47.56 9.42 36.43
CA THR A 160 -47.92 9.75 35.05
C THR A 160 -47.12 10.96 34.59
N GLY A 161 -46.20 10.72 33.65
CA GLY A 161 -45.38 11.75 33.03
C GLY A 161 -46.13 12.55 31.97
N LEU A 162 -46.18 13.87 32.12
CA LEU A 162 -46.68 14.78 31.08
C LEU A 162 -45.61 15.17 30.05
N PHE A 163 -44.33 15.08 30.42
CA PHE A 163 -43.19 15.48 29.58
C PHE A 163 -42.16 14.35 29.49
N THR A 164 -41.34 14.35 28.45
CA THR A 164 -40.21 13.42 28.35
C THR A 164 -39.11 13.86 29.34
N PRO A 165 -38.58 12.97 30.21
CA PRO A 165 -37.57 13.37 31.19
C PRO A 165 -36.21 13.57 30.53
N ASP A 166 -35.52 14.66 30.88
CA ASP A 166 -34.17 14.94 30.39
C ASP A 166 -33.18 13.82 30.75
N LEU A 167 -33.35 13.21 31.93
CA LEU A 167 -32.57 12.06 32.38
C LEU A 167 -32.66 10.86 31.43
N ALA A 168 -33.78 10.68 30.72
CA ALA A 168 -33.93 9.59 29.75
C ALA A 168 -33.07 9.85 28.52
N PHE A 169 -33.09 11.10 28.04
CA PHE A 169 -32.24 11.54 26.94
C PHE A 169 -30.75 11.40 27.30
N GLU A 170 -30.34 11.93 28.46
CA GLU A 170 -28.96 11.83 28.93
C GLU A 170 -28.48 10.37 29.04
N ALA A 171 -29.29 9.49 29.64
CA ALA A 171 -28.93 8.09 29.81
C ALA A 171 -28.69 7.39 28.48
N ILE A 172 -29.55 7.65 27.49
CA ILE A 172 -29.43 7.04 26.15
C ILE A 172 -28.22 7.60 25.41
N VAL A 173 -28.00 8.92 25.43
CA VAL A 173 -26.85 9.56 24.78
C VAL A 173 -25.54 9.06 25.38
N LYS A 174 -25.41 9.07 26.71
CA LYS A 174 -24.21 8.57 27.41
C LYS A 174 -23.92 7.11 27.04
N LYS A 175 -24.96 6.27 26.96
CA LYS A 175 -24.81 4.87 26.54
C LYS A 175 -24.24 4.74 25.11
N GLN A 176 -24.58 5.64 24.19
CA GLN A 176 -24.00 5.61 22.84
C GLN A 176 -22.58 6.16 22.82
N VAL A 177 -22.30 7.27 23.53
CA VAL A 177 -20.96 7.88 23.59
C VAL A 177 -19.93 6.91 24.17
N VAL A 178 -20.28 6.10 25.18
CA VAL A 178 -19.38 5.07 25.74
C VAL A 178 -18.88 4.08 24.68
N LYS A 179 -19.69 3.77 23.66
CA LYS A 179 -19.29 2.82 22.62
C LYS A 179 -18.16 3.34 21.73
N LEU A 180 -17.89 4.65 21.72
CA LEU A 180 -16.77 5.24 20.99
C LEU A 180 -15.41 4.84 21.56
N LYS A 181 -15.34 4.30 22.79
CA LYS A 181 -14.08 3.87 23.42
C LYS A 181 -13.34 2.83 22.56
N GLU A 182 -14.04 1.80 22.10
CA GLU A 182 -13.43 0.71 21.34
C GLU A 182 -12.79 1.14 20.01
N PRO A 183 -13.48 1.84 19.08
CA PRO A 183 -12.86 2.27 17.82
C PRO A 183 -11.72 3.27 18.03
N CYS A 184 -11.80 4.15 19.05
CA CYS A 184 -10.72 5.08 19.37
C CYS A 184 -9.46 4.35 19.84
N LEU A 185 -9.60 3.36 20.72
CA LEU A 185 -8.47 2.54 21.18
C LEU A 185 -7.88 1.70 20.03
N LYS A 186 -8.74 1.12 19.19
CA LYS A 186 -8.32 0.37 18.00
C LYS A 186 -7.55 1.25 17.01
N CYS A 187 -7.94 2.50 16.85
CA CYS A 187 -7.21 3.47 16.04
C CYS A 187 -5.77 3.66 16.56
N VAL A 188 -5.60 3.83 17.88
CA VAL A 188 -4.26 3.90 18.50
C VAL A 188 -3.46 2.63 18.22
N ASP A 189 -4.04 1.46 18.40
CA ASP A 189 -3.34 0.18 18.18
C ASP A 189 -2.81 0.07 16.74
N LEU A 190 -3.62 0.43 15.75
CA LEU A 190 -3.23 0.42 14.35
C LEU A 190 -2.08 1.40 14.07
N VAL A 191 -2.14 2.61 14.64
CA VAL A 191 -1.07 3.62 14.50
C VAL A 191 0.22 3.14 15.15
N ILE A 192 0.16 2.55 16.34
CA ILE A 192 1.34 2.02 17.04
C ILE A 192 1.97 0.88 16.26
N GLN A 193 1.17 -0.01 15.67
CA GLN A 193 1.66 -1.08 14.81
C GLN A 193 2.44 -0.52 13.61
N GLU A 194 1.92 0.52 12.96
CA GLU A 194 2.59 1.14 11.81
C GLU A 194 3.86 1.91 12.21
N LEU A 195 3.87 2.57 13.37
CA LEU A 195 5.07 3.20 13.91
C LEU A 195 6.17 2.17 14.19
N ILE A 196 5.85 1.03 14.80
CA ILE A 196 6.81 -0.05 15.07
C ILE A 196 7.34 -0.65 13.76
N ASN A 197 6.48 -0.85 12.77
CA ASN A 197 6.90 -1.30 11.44
C ASN A 197 7.88 -0.31 10.79
N THR A 198 7.60 0.99 10.90
CA THR A 198 8.48 2.05 10.38
C THR A 198 9.85 2.03 11.08
N VAL A 199 9.89 1.86 12.40
CA VAL A 199 11.15 1.72 13.16
C VAL A 199 11.97 0.53 12.67
N ARG A 200 11.33 -0.63 12.46
CA ARG A 200 12.00 -1.84 11.94
C ARG A 200 12.59 -1.63 10.54
N GLN A 201 11.85 -0.95 9.67
CA GLN A 201 12.32 -0.62 8.33
C GLN A 201 13.53 0.33 8.38
N CYS A 202 13.50 1.37 9.22
CA CYS A 202 14.63 2.29 9.38
C CYS A 202 15.86 1.60 9.99
N THR A 203 15.68 0.79 11.03
CA THR A 203 16.79 0.08 11.70
C THR A 203 17.42 -1.01 10.83
N SER A 204 16.74 -1.49 9.77
CA SER A 204 17.33 -2.45 8.83
C SER A 204 18.63 -1.95 8.18
N LYS A 205 18.75 -0.62 7.96
CA LYS A 205 19.96 0.03 7.42
C LYS A 205 21.13 0.05 8.41
N LEU A 206 20.88 -0.22 9.69
CA LEU A 206 21.92 -0.38 10.73
C LEU A 206 22.53 -1.79 10.74
N GLY A 207 22.26 -2.62 9.72
CA GLY A 207 22.72 -4.01 9.64
C GLY A 207 24.24 -4.20 9.77
N SER A 208 25.03 -3.17 9.43
CA SER A 208 26.49 -3.17 9.61
C SER A 208 26.92 -3.26 11.09
N TYR A 209 26.05 -2.88 12.03
CA TYR A 209 26.28 -2.95 13.48
C TYR A 209 25.11 -3.68 14.17
N PRO A 210 25.11 -5.03 14.22
CA PRO A 210 23.95 -5.81 14.67
C PRO A 210 23.48 -5.48 16.10
N ARG A 211 24.42 -5.28 17.04
CA ARG A 211 24.08 -4.91 18.43
C ARG A 211 23.49 -3.51 18.53
N LEU A 212 23.99 -2.57 17.72
CA LEU A 212 23.44 -1.21 17.68
C LEU A 212 22.01 -1.23 17.12
N ARG A 213 21.78 -2.02 16.07
CA ARG A 213 20.43 -2.21 15.51
C ARG A 213 19.45 -2.72 16.56
N GLU A 214 19.80 -3.80 17.27
CA GLU A 214 18.96 -4.41 18.30
C GLU A 214 18.65 -3.41 19.43
N GLU A 215 19.67 -2.73 19.97
CA GLU A 215 19.46 -1.76 21.05
C GLU A 215 18.66 -0.53 20.59
N THR A 216 18.87 -0.06 19.36
CA THR A 216 18.09 1.06 18.80
C THR A 216 16.62 0.67 18.64
N GLU A 217 16.35 -0.50 18.05
CA GLU A 217 14.97 -1.01 17.89
C GLU A 217 14.31 -1.19 19.26
N ARG A 218 15.02 -1.77 20.24
CA ARG A 218 14.51 -1.99 21.60
C ARG A 218 14.16 -0.67 22.28
N ILE A 219 15.08 0.29 22.33
CA ILE A 219 14.87 1.58 23.02
C ILE A 219 13.67 2.33 22.41
N VAL A 220 13.63 2.45 21.09
CA VAL A 220 12.56 3.19 20.40
C VAL A 220 11.22 2.47 20.54
N THR A 221 11.18 1.15 20.41
CA THR A 221 9.95 0.35 20.58
C THR A 221 9.42 0.45 22.02
N THR A 222 10.30 0.35 23.03
CA THR A 222 9.90 0.53 24.43
C THR A 222 9.31 1.91 24.66
N TYR A 223 9.94 2.96 24.12
CA TYR A 223 9.42 4.32 24.22
C TYR A 223 8.04 4.46 23.57
N ILE A 224 7.85 3.92 22.36
CA ILE A 224 6.54 3.91 21.67
C ILE A 224 5.47 3.23 22.53
N ARG A 225 5.77 2.08 23.15
CA ARG A 225 4.84 1.35 24.03
C ARG A 225 4.50 2.12 25.32
N GLU A 226 5.47 2.84 25.89
CA GLU A 226 5.20 3.71 27.04
C GLU A 226 4.27 4.87 26.64
N ARG A 227 4.49 5.46 25.45
CA ARG A 227 3.64 6.53 24.92
C ARG A 227 2.25 6.04 24.54
N GLU A 228 2.12 4.81 24.04
CA GLU A 228 0.83 4.17 23.76
C GLU A 228 -0.11 4.20 24.97
N GLY A 229 0.38 3.77 26.15
CA GLY A 229 -0.42 3.78 27.37
C GLY A 229 -0.93 5.18 27.72
N LYS A 230 -0.03 6.16 27.74
CA LYS A 230 -0.37 7.57 28.03
C LYS A 230 -1.39 8.14 27.03
N THR A 231 -1.28 7.79 25.75
CA THR A 231 -2.21 8.22 24.70
C THR A 231 -3.58 7.57 24.87
N LYS A 232 -3.64 6.27 25.19
CA LYS A 232 -4.91 5.57 25.47
C LYS A 232 -5.62 6.18 26.67
N ASP A 233 -4.90 6.46 27.75
CA ASP A 233 -5.45 7.12 28.94
C ASP A 233 -6.02 8.51 28.60
N GLN A 234 -5.30 9.29 27.79
CA GLN A 234 -5.77 10.61 27.35
C GLN A 234 -7.04 10.53 26.50
N ILE A 235 -7.14 9.55 25.60
CA ILE A 235 -8.34 9.34 24.77
C ILE A 235 -9.53 8.93 25.62
N LEU A 236 -9.33 8.05 26.60
CA LEU A 236 -10.38 7.66 27.53
C LEU A 236 -10.87 8.86 28.35
N LEU A 237 -9.96 9.72 28.80
CA LEU A 237 -10.29 10.98 29.46
C LEU A 237 -11.13 11.90 28.57
N LEU A 238 -10.78 12.06 27.29
CA LEU A 238 -11.56 12.87 26.35
C LEU A 238 -13.00 12.34 26.21
N ILE A 239 -13.18 11.02 26.14
CA ILE A 239 -14.51 10.41 26.08
C ILE A 239 -15.26 10.60 27.41
N ASP A 240 -14.57 10.50 28.54
CA ASP A 240 -15.18 10.74 29.85
C ASP A 240 -15.61 12.21 30.03
N ILE A 241 -14.91 13.17 29.40
CA ILE A 241 -15.34 14.57 29.32
C ILE A 241 -16.66 14.69 28.54
N GLU A 242 -16.77 14.06 27.36
CA GLU A 242 -18.02 14.04 26.58
C GLU A 242 -19.20 13.42 27.36
N LEU A 243 -18.91 12.46 28.25
CA LEU A 243 -19.92 11.84 29.13
C LEU A 243 -20.31 12.72 30.33
N SER A 244 -19.44 13.66 30.71
CA SER A 244 -19.64 14.48 31.91
C SER A 244 -20.73 15.55 31.71
N TYR A 245 -20.83 16.12 30.51
CA TYR A 245 -21.77 17.19 30.22
C TYR A 245 -22.26 17.12 28.77
N ILE A 246 -23.58 17.05 28.59
CA ILE A 246 -24.21 17.10 27.27
C ILE A 246 -24.68 18.53 27.02
N ASN A 247 -23.98 19.24 26.14
CA ASN A 247 -24.29 20.62 25.80
C ASN A 247 -25.50 20.72 24.85
N THR A 248 -26.69 20.92 25.40
CA THR A 248 -27.92 21.14 24.63
C THR A 248 -28.04 22.55 24.04
N ASN A 249 -27.08 23.45 24.29
CA ASN A 249 -27.01 24.78 23.66
C ASN A 249 -26.12 24.79 22.41
N HIS A 250 -25.54 23.65 22.02
CA HIS A 250 -24.73 23.55 20.81
C HIS A 250 -25.54 23.91 19.57
N GLU A 251 -24.95 24.63 18.61
CA GLU A 251 -25.66 25.13 17.42
C GLU A 251 -26.27 24.02 16.55
N ASP A 252 -25.61 22.87 16.48
CA ASP A 252 -26.13 21.68 15.79
C ASP A 252 -27.24 20.96 16.55
N PHE A 253 -27.46 21.28 17.83
CA PHE A 253 -28.53 20.71 18.63
C PHE A 253 -29.85 21.41 18.31
N ILE A 254 -30.64 20.78 17.44
CA ILE A 254 -31.92 21.28 16.94
C ILE A 254 -32.93 21.52 18.09
N GLY A 255 -32.86 20.73 19.17
CA GLY A 255 -33.80 20.77 20.28
C GLY A 255 -35.22 20.31 19.90
N PHE A 256 -36.12 20.25 20.89
CA PHE A 256 -37.50 19.77 20.68
C PHE A 256 -38.31 20.65 19.71
N ALA A 257 -38.16 21.99 19.78
CA ALA A 257 -38.99 22.93 19.02
C ALA A 257 -38.75 22.86 17.50
N ASN A 258 -37.51 22.70 17.06
CA ASN A 258 -37.17 22.67 15.63
C ASN A 258 -37.18 21.24 15.05
N ALA A 259 -37.15 20.19 15.89
CA ALA A 259 -37.20 18.80 15.44
C ALA A 259 -38.56 18.42 14.82
N GLN A 260 -39.67 18.95 15.36
CA GLN A 260 -41.01 18.77 14.80
C GLN A 260 -41.18 19.43 13.42
N GLN A 261 -40.54 20.60 13.21
CA GLN A 261 -40.52 21.30 11.92
C GLN A 261 -39.60 20.61 10.90
N ARG A 262 -38.48 20.02 11.35
CA ARG A 262 -37.58 19.26 10.47
C ARG A 262 -38.11 17.87 10.12
N SER A 263 -38.84 17.17 10.98
CA SER A 263 -39.48 15.88 10.63
C SER A 263 -40.47 16.03 9.47
N THR A 264 -41.19 17.16 9.42
CA THR A 264 -42.13 17.50 8.34
C THR A 264 -41.42 17.97 7.06
N GLN A 265 -40.21 18.53 7.15
CA GLN A 265 -39.39 18.92 5.98
C GLN A 265 -38.40 17.85 5.50
N ALA A 266 -37.99 16.90 6.35
CA ALA A 266 -37.04 15.83 6.04
C ALA A 266 -37.61 14.84 5.01
N ASN A 267 -38.94 14.74 4.90
CA ASN A 267 -39.60 14.05 3.78
C ASN A 267 -39.42 14.74 2.42
N LYS A 268 -38.73 15.89 2.35
CA LYS A 268 -38.58 16.65 1.09
C LYS A 268 -37.15 17.01 0.71
N LYS A 269 -36.16 17.08 1.61
CA LYS A 269 -34.80 17.51 1.26
C LYS A 269 -33.73 17.02 2.25
N ARG A 270 -32.98 15.99 1.89
CA ARG A 270 -31.58 15.85 2.33
C ARG A 270 -30.79 15.30 1.16
N ALA A 271 -30.21 16.21 0.38
CA ALA A 271 -29.16 15.88 -0.56
C ALA A 271 -27.81 16.17 0.12
N ILE A 272 -27.02 15.13 0.40
CA ILE A 272 -25.60 15.19 0.78
C ILE A 272 -24.82 15.37 -0.53
N PRO A 273 -23.78 16.22 -0.60
CA PRO A 273 -23.11 16.51 -1.86
C PRO A 273 -22.57 15.22 -2.49
N ASN A 274 -22.77 15.07 -3.82
CA ASN A 274 -22.39 13.96 -4.72
C ASN A 274 -20.91 13.52 -4.60
N GLN A 275 -20.49 12.99 -3.45
CA GLN A 275 -19.24 12.27 -3.32
C GLN A 275 -19.41 10.90 -3.99
N VAL A 276 -18.53 10.64 -4.95
CA VAL A 276 -18.46 9.34 -5.61
C VAL A 276 -17.84 8.34 -4.65
N ILE A 277 -18.61 7.32 -4.28
CA ILE A 277 -18.21 6.20 -3.44
C ILE A 277 -17.34 5.24 -4.24
N ARG A 278 -17.77 4.89 -5.46
CA ARG A 278 -17.08 3.91 -6.30
C ARG A 278 -17.36 4.13 -7.79
N ARG A 279 -16.40 3.71 -8.63
CA ARG A 279 -16.58 3.57 -10.08
C ARG A 279 -16.16 2.17 -10.53
N GLY A 280 -16.76 1.66 -11.59
CA GLY A 280 -16.38 0.37 -12.15
C GLY A 280 -17.26 -0.09 -13.30
N TRP A 281 -16.78 -1.05 -14.07
CA TRP A 281 -17.54 -1.68 -15.14
C TRP A 281 -18.49 -2.74 -14.57
N LEU A 282 -19.76 -2.69 -14.97
CA LEU A 282 -20.74 -3.75 -14.67
C LEU A 282 -21.54 -4.08 -15.93
N THR A 283 -21.91 -5.35 -16.06
CA THR A 283 -22.76 -5.82 -17.15
C THR A 283 -24.22 -5.84 -16.71
N ILE A 284 -25.13 -5.18 -17.44
CA ILE A 284 -26.57 -5.28 -17.23
C ILE A 284 -27.12 -6.42 -18.09
N ASN A 285 -27.65 -7.48 -17.47
CA ASN A 285 -28.12 -8.68 -18.18
C ASN A 285 -29.54 -8.58 -18.73
N ASN A 286 -30.42 -7.77 -18.13
CA ASN A 286 -31.87 -7.82 -18.39
C ASN A 286 -32.41 -6.65 -19.24
N ILE A 287 -31.60 -6.07 -20.13
CA ILE A 287 -32.08 -5.06 -21.08
C ILE A 287 -32.83 -5.80 -22.19
N SER A 288 -34.16 -5.67 -22.20
CA SER A 288 -35.13 -6.20 -23.20
C SER A 288 -34.49 -6.75 -24.48
N ILE A 289 -34.84 -8.00 -24.83
CA ILE A 289 -34.41 -8.76 -26.02
C ILE A 289 -34.51 -7.91 -27.32
N MET A 290 -35.41 -6.92 -27.38
CA MET A 290 -35.55 -6.01 -28.53
C MET A 290 -34.45 -4.94 -28.67
N LYS A 291 -33.54 -4.74 -27.68
CA LYS A 291 -32.49 -3.70 -27.71
C LYS A 291 -31.04 -4.22 -27.49
N GLY A 292 -30.83 -5.52 -27.68
CA GLY A 292 -29.52 -6.11 -27.93
C GLY A 292 -28.74 -6.53 -26.69
N GLY A 293 -29.20 -7.64 -26.07
CA GLY A 293 -28.42 -8.48 -25.16
C GLY A 293 -27.89 -7.82 -23.88
N SER A 294 -27.10 -8.59 -23.13
CA SER A 294 -26.33 -8.08 -22.00
C SER A 294 -25.33 -7.03 -22.50
N LYS A 295 -25.25 -5.89 -21.81
CA LYS A 295 -24.36 -4.78 -22.17
C LYS A 295 -23.60 -4.28 -20.97
N GLU A 296 -22.33 -4.00 -21.20
CA GLU A 296 -21.43 -3.44 -20.21
C GLU A 296 -21.51 -1.91 -20.19
N TYR A 297 -21.53 -1.33 -19.00
CA TYR A 297 -21.57 0.11 -18.79
C TYR A 297 -20.60 0.51 -17.67
N TRP A 298 -20.16 1.77 -17.70
CA TRP A 298 -19.36 2.35 -16.63
C TRP A 298 -20.29 2.90 -15.54
N PHE A 299 -20.23 2.32 -14.35
CA PHE A 299 -21.07 2.69 -13.21
C PHE A 299 -20.34 3.65 -12.28
N ILE A 300 -21.11 4.57 -11.70
CA ILE A 300 -20.69 5.48 -10.65
C ILE A 300 -21.71 5.36 -9.51
N LEU A 301 -21.24 4.91 -8.36
CA LEU A 301 -22.00 4.86 -7.12
C LEU A 301 -21.71 6.12 -6.30
N THR A 302 -22.75 6.79 -5.87
CA THR A 302 -22.72 7.92 -4.92
C THR A 302 -23.57 7.56 -3.71
N ALA A 303 -23.55 8.39 -2.66
CA ALA A 303 -24.42 8.17 -1.49
C ALA A 303 -25.93 8.21 -1.82
N GLU A 304 -26.31 8.78 -2.97
CA GLU A 304 -27.73 9.00 -3.32
C GLU A 304 -28.18 8.24 -4.56
N SER A 305 -27.27 7.94 -5.47
CA SER A 305 -27.62 7.36 -6.76
C SER A 305 -26.56 6.40 -7.29
N LEU A 306 -27.04 5.43 -8.04
CA LEU A 306 -26.25 4.59 -8.95
C LEU A 306 -26.49 5.10 -10.37
N SER A 307 -25.49 5.75 -10.96
CA SER A 307 -25.53 6.21 -12.35
C SER A 307 -24.70 5.31 -13.24
N TRP A 308 -25.06 5.17 -14.52
CA TRP A 308 -24.20 4.49 -15.49
C TRP A 308 -24.11 5.23 -16.82
N TYR A 309 -22.94 5.09 -17.43
CA TYR A 309 -22.50 5.79 -18.62
C TYR A 309 -22.11 4.80 -19.70
N LYS A 310 -22.06 5.28 -20.94
CA LYS A 310 -21.60 4.45 -22.07
C LYS A 310 -20.16 3.96 -21.87
N ASP A 311 -19.30 4.81 -21.31
CA ASP A 311 -17.87 4.62 -21.18
C ASP A 311 -17.30 5.46 -20.01
N GLU A 312 -16.01 5.27 -19.73
CA GLU A 312 -15.23 5.96 -18.69
C GLU A 312 -15.07 7.47 -18.93
N GLU A 313 -15.39 7.99 -20.12
CA GLU A 313 -15.33 9.43 -20.38
C GLU A 313 -16.46 10.19 -19.65
N GLU A 314 -17.46 9.47 -19.10
CA GLU A 314 -18.58 10.00 -18.32
C GLU A 314 -19.41 11.07 -19.07
N LYS A 315 -19.28 11.15 -20.41
CA LYS A 315 -19.97 12.15 -21.24
C LYS A 315 -21.43 11.82 -21.48
N GLU A 316 -21.75 10.54 -21.65
CA GLU A 316 -23.11 10.09 -21.99
C GLU A 316 -23.72 9.27 -20.85
N LYS A 317 -24.40 9.96 -19.92
CA LYS A 317 -25.16 9.32 -18.84
C LYS A 317 -26.39 8.61 -19.42
N LYS A 318 -26.44 7.28 -19.29
CA LYS A 318 -27.56 6.46 -19.79
C LYS A 318 -28.72 6.46 -18.82
N TYR A 319 -28.44 6.41 -17.52
CA TYR A 319 -29.45 6.43 -16.48
C TYR A 319 -28.87 6.86 -15.14
N MET A 320 -29.75 7.30 -14.24
CA MET A 320 -29.47 7.58 -12.84
C MET A 320 -30.57 6.94 -12.02
N LEU A 321 -30.19 6.00 -11.16
CA LEU A 321 -31.08 5.28 -10.27
C LEU A 321 -30.90 5.82 -8.83
N PRO A 322 -31.90 6.48 -8.23
CA PRO A 322 -31.86 6.86 -6.82
C PRO A 322 -31.77 5.62 -5.93
N LEU A 323 -30.96 5.67 -4.88
CA LEU A 323 -30.73 4.54 -3.96
C LEU A 323 -31.87 4.34 -2.93
N ASP A 324 -32.81 5.29 -2.86
CA ASP A 324 -33.94 5.22 -1.94
C ASP A 324 -34.76 3.94 -2.12
N ASN A 325 -35.00 3.24 -1.01
CA ASN A 325 -35.82 2.02 -0.96
C ASN A 325 -35.30 0.88 -1.87
N LEU A 326 -34.01 0.84 -2.19
CA LEU A 326 -33.40 -0.26 -2.93
C LEU A 326 -32.79 -1.31 -1.99
N LYS A 327 -32.91 -2.58 -2.38
CA LYS A 327 -32.20 -3.70 -1.77
C LYS A 327 -31.51 -4.54 -2.84
N ILE A 328 -30.46 -5.22 -2.40
CA ILE A 328 -29.71 -6.18 -3.22
C ILE A 328 -30.16 -7.59 -2.83
N ARG A 329 -30.19 -8.49 -3.81
CA ARG A 329 -30.26 -9.93 -3.59
C ARG A 329 -29.37 -10.65 -4.58
N ASP A 330 -28.84 -11.79 -4.16
CA ASP A 330 -28.12 -12.67 -5.07
C ASP A 330 -29.08 -13.30 -6.08
N VAL A 331 -28.58 -13.49 -7.30
CA VAL A 331 -29.30 -14.21 -8.36
C VAL A 331 -28.54 -15.49 -8.63
N GLU A 332 -29.26 -16.62 -8.66
CA GLU A 332 -28.65 -17.91 -8.95
C GLU A 332 -27.94 -17.89 -10.31
N LYS A 333 -26.70 -18.40 -10.34
CA LYS A 333 -25.90 -18.48 -11.56
C LYS A 333 -26.65 -19.33 -12.59
N GLY A 334 -26.98 -18.74 -13.74
CA GLY A 334 -27.52 -19.47 -14.88
C GLY A 334 -26.52 -20.52 -15.38
N PHE A 335 -27.02 -21.65 -15.89
CA PHE A 335 -26.29 -22.88 -16.22
C PHE A 335 -25.09 -22.73 -17.19
N MET A 336 -24.85 -21.54 -17.75
CA MET A 336 -23.75 -21.23 -18.70
C MET A 336 -23.01 -19.90 -18.41
N SER A 337 -23.25 -19.23 -17.27
CA SER A 337 -22.58 -17.95 -16.95
C SER A 337 -21.48 -18.12 -15.90
N ASN A 338 -20.24 -17.75 -16.26
CA ASN A 338 -19.13 -17.63 -15.31
C ASN A 338 -19.17 -16.31 -14.50
N LYS A 339 -20.02 -15.35 -14.90
CA LYS A 339 -20.15 -14.06 -14.20
C LYS A 339 -20.95 -14.21 -12.92
N HIS A 340 -20.58 -13.44 -11.90
CA HIS A 340 -21.28 -13.33 -10.64
C HIS A 340 -22.39 -12.29 -10.77
N VAL A 341 -23.64 -12.65 -10.43
CA VAL A 341 -24.83 -11.84 -10.73
C VAL A 341 -25.59 -11.51 -9.45
N PHE A 342 -25.93 -10.24 -9.29
CA PHE A 342 -26.82 -9.76 -8.24
C PHE A 342 -27.92 -8.88 -8.84
N ALA A 343 -29.05 -8.78 -8.14
CA ALA A 343 -30.18 -7.97 -8.57
C ALA A 343 -30.45 -6.84 -7.56
N ILE A 344 -30.69 -5.65 -8.09
CA ILE A 344 -31.18 -4.51 -7.34
C ILE A 344 -32.69 -4.40 -7.57
N PHE A 345 -33.47 -4.36 -6.50
CA PHE A 345 -34.93 -4.26 -6.54
C PHE A 345 -35.45 -3.21 -5.55
N ASN A 346 -36.61 -2.63 -5.83
CA ASN A 346 -37.23 -1.66 -4.93
C ASN A 346 -38.15 -2.36 -3.91
N THR A 347 -38.04 -2.03 -2.63
CA THR A 347 -38.82 -2.65 -1.54
C THR A 347 -40.31 -2.31 -1.59
N GLU A 348 -40.69 -1.18 -2.20
CA GLU A 348 -42.08 -0.78 -2.39
C GLU A 348 -42.68 -1.34 -3.69
N GLN A 349 -42.02 -2.31 -4.34
CA GLN A 349 -42.43 -2.93 -5.62
C GLN A 349 -42.56 -1.94 -6.79
N ARG A 350 -41.91 -0.78 -6.71
CA ARG A 350 -41.81 0.17 -7.83
C ARG A 350 -40.84 -0.35 -8.88
N ASN A 351 -41.00 0.13 -10.11
CA ASN A 351 -40.03 -0.15 -11.16
C ASN A 351 -38.69 0.53 -10.87
N VAL A 352 -37.60 -0.22 -11.00
CA VAL A 352 -36.23 0.22 -10.75
C VAL A 352 -35.61 0.79 -12.01
N TYR A 353 -35.86 0.17 -13.17
CA TYR A 353 -35.33 0.65 -14.44
C TYR A 353 -36.39 0.48 -15.53
N LYS A 354 -36.93 1.60 -16.02
CA LYS A 354 -38.03 1.64 -17.00
C LYS A 354 -39.26 0.85 -16.50
N ASP A 355 -39.59 -0.23 -17.18
CA ASP A 355 -40.68 -1.16 -16.91
C ASP A 355 -40.25 -2.36 -16.04
N LEU A 356 -38.96 -2.47 -15.69
CA LEU A 356 -38.43 -3.57 -14.91
C LEU A 356 -38.48 -3.28 -13.40
N ARG A 357 -39.02 -4.24 -12.65
CA ARG A 357 -39.07 -4.22 -11.17
C ARG A 357 -37.72 -4.49 -10.50
N GLN A 358 -36.75 -5.01 -11.25
CA GLN A 358 -35.39 -5.27 -10.79
C GLN A 358 -34.41 -5.06 -11.94
N ILE A 359 -33.16 -4.77 -11.62
CA ILE A 359 -32.05 -4.74 -12.57
C ILE A 359 -31.00 -5.77 -12.14
N GLU A 360 -30.55 -6.59 -13.08
CA GLU A 360 -29.52 -7.61 -12.85
C GLU A 360 -28.17 -7.09 -13.35
N LEU A 361 -27.23 -7.02 -12.41
CA LEU A 361 -25.86 -6.58 -12.64
C LEU A 361 -24.93 -7.77 -12.48
N ALA A 362 -23.91 -7.84 -13.34
CA ALA A 362 -22.95 -8.93 -13.35
C ALA A 362 -21.51 -8.42 -13.39
N CYS A 363 -20.65 -9.07 -12.60
CA CYS A 363 -19.22 -8.84 -12.50
C CYS A 363 -18.44 -10.10 -12.89
N ASP A 364 -17.17 -9.95 -13.25
CA ASP A 364 -16.32 -11.06 -13.67
C ASP A 364 -15.70 -11.81 -12.47
N SER A 365 -15.52 -11.15 -11.32
CA SER A 365 -14.99 -11.77 -10.10
C SER A 365 -15.95 -11.64 -8.92
N GLN A 366 -15.79 -12.52 -7.92
CA GLN A 366 -16.49 -12.40 -6.64
C GLN A 366 -16.01 -11.18 -5.84
N GLU A 367 -14.72 -10.86 -5.95
CA GLU A 367 -14.14 -9.68 -5.30
C GLU A 367 -14.81 -8.38 -5.77
N ASP A 368 -15.13 -8.26 -7.05
CA ASP A 368 -15.87 -7.11 -7.61
C ASP A 368 -17.32 -7.03 -7.14
N VAL A 369 -17.93 -8.15 -6.73
CA VAL A 369 -19.30 -8.17 -6.16
C VAL A 369 -19.29 -7.77 -4.69
N ASP A 370 -18.26 -8.20 -3.95
CA ASP A 370 -18.13 -7.94 -2.51
C ASP A 370 -17.69 -6.49 -2.20
N SER A 371 -17.18 -5.78 -3.22
CA SER A 371 -16.54 -4.46 -3.13
C SER A 371 -17.44 -3.29 -3.52
#